data_AF-A0A3B0UJI8-F1
#
_entry.id   AF-A0A3B0UJI8-F1
#
_cell.length_a   1.000
_cell.length_b   1.000
_cell.length_c   1.000
_cell.angle_alpha   90.00
_cell.angle_beta   90.00
_cell.angle_gamma   90.00
#
_symmetry.space_group_name_H-M   'P 1'
#
loop_
_entity.id
_entity.type
_entity.pdbx_description
1 polymer ?
#
loop_
_entity_poly.entity_id
_entity_poly.type
_entity_poly.pdbx_seq_one_letter_code
_entity_poly.pdbx_strand_id
1 'polypeptide(L)'
;MQKETIEFIHKISNFYKVKRPLVIFRKPNGITLKAYIQNNDEIHFLDSFNTQGFVFAPFNKNEKKILFPVAKCSVLTSEITTNKDFKITTGTSINNVIYNEKSKENHLQLVQKGIDFLKENNVKKVVLSRKETVECTDFDIENTFKKMLNNYKNAFVYLWYHPNVGLWMGATPERLINVTQNKFNTMALAGTQRYKNSV
;
A
#
# COMPACT_ATOMS: atom_id res chain seq x y z
N MET A 1 17.29 18.57 -2.59
CA MET A 1 15.99 18.03 -2.14
C MET A 1 15.23 17.21 -3.21
N GLN A 2 14.52 17.80 -4.19
CA GLN A 2 13.73 16.96 -5.14
C GLN A 2 14.59 16.01 -6.01
N LYS A 3 15.79 16.46 -6.44
CA LYS A 3 16.73 15.62 -7.20
C LYS A 3 17.22 14.42 -6.37
N GLU A 4 17.60 14.65 -5.12
CA GLU A 4 18.02 13.60 -4.18
C GLU A 4 16.90 12.60 -3.93
N THR A 5 15.65 13.06 -3.84
CA THR A 5 14.51 12.15 -3.66
C THR A 5 14.19 11.34 -4.91
N ILE A 6 14.43 11.87 -6.11
CA ILE A 6 14.33 11.08 -7.33
C ILE A 6 15.42 10.00 -7.36
N GLU A 7 16.67 10.36 -7.03
CA GLU A 7 17.77 9.41 -6.91
C GLU A 7 17.49 8.34 -5.83
N PHE A 8 16.85 8.74 -4.73
CA PHE A 8 16.40 7.85 -3.67
C PHE A 8 15.39 6.82 -4.18
N ILE A 9 14.34 7.26 -4.89
CA ILE A 9 13.35 6.35 -5.47
C ILE A 9 14.00 5.43 -6.53
N HIS A 10 14.91 5.97 -7.34
CA HIS A 10 15.66 5.18 -8.32
C HIS A 10 16.51 4.09 -7.65
N LYS A 11 17.18 4.40 -6.54
CA LYS A 11 17.91 3.42 -5.73
C LYS A 11 17.01 2.30 -5.22
N ILE A 12 15.78 2.61 -4.81
CA ILE A 12 14.78 1.61 -4.42
C ILE A 12 14.38 0.70 -5.58
N SER A 13 14.17 1.27 -6.78
CA SER A 13 13.90 0.49 -8.00
C SER A 13 15.04 -0.51 -8.28
N ASN A 14 16.29 -0.10 -8.09
CA ASN A 14 17.44 -1.00 -8.25
C ASN A 14 17.47 -2.13 -7.21
N PHE A 15 17.10 -1.87 -5.94
CA PHE A 15 16.97 -2.92 -4.92
C PHE A 15 15.91 -3.96 -5.30
N TYR A 16 14.78 -3.52 -5.87
CA TYR A 16 13.76 -4.42 -6.40
C TYR A 16 14.31 -5.30 -7.55
N LYS A 17 15.04 -4.71 -8.51
CA LYS A 17 15.65 -5.46 -9.64
C LYS A 17 16.63 -6.55 -9.17
N VAL A 18 17.41 -6.28 -8.12
CA VAL A 18 18.33 -7.27 -7.54
C VAL A 18 17.67 -8.14 -6.46
N LYS A 19 16.33 -8.19 -6.43
CA LYS A 19 15.52 -9.03 -5.53
C LYS A 19 15.80 -8.82 -4.04
N ARG A 20 16.19 -7.61 -3.63
CA ARG A 20 16.44 -7.29 -2.22
C ARG A 20 15.13 -6.91 -1.51
N PRO A 21 14.77 -7.54 -0.37
CA PRO A 21 13.56 -7.15 0.34
C PRO A 21 13.64 -5.71 0.81
N LEU A 22 12.55 -4.97 0.60
CA LEU A 22 12.47 -3.58 1.00
C LEU A 22 11.03 -3.18 1.33
N VAL A 23 10.92 -2.17 2.19
CA VAL A 23 9.70 -1.38 2.32
C VAL A 23 10.06 0.09 2.29
N ILE A 24 9.42 0.85 1.41
CA ILE A 24 9.47 2.32 1.38
C ILE A 24 8.08 2.86 1.66
N PHE A 25 7.98 3.88 2.51
CA PHE A 25 6.70 4.45 2.87
C PHE A 25 6.79 5.93 3.24
N ARG A 26 5.64 6.60 3.13
CA ARG A 26 5.40 7.98 3.55
C ARG A 26 4.15 8.01 4.43
N LYS A 27 4.23 8.70 5.56
CA LYS A 27 3.05 8.93 6.41
C LYS A 27 2.09 9.94 5.75
N PRO A 28 0.78 9.91 6.10
CA PRO A 28 -0.19 10.93 5.70
C PRO A 28 0.33 12.35 5.94
N ASN A 29 0.21 13.23 4.93
CA ASN A 29 0.65 14.63 4.95
C ASN A 29 2.14 14.85 5.29
N GLY A 30 2.93 13.79 5.41
CA GLY A 30 4.36 13.86 5.69
C GLY A 30 5.16 14.13 4.43
N ILE A 31 6.34 14.73 4.59
CA ILE A 31 7.29 14.96 3.51
C ILE A 31 8.44 13.94 3.50
N THR A 32 8.60 13.17 4.58
CA THR A 32 9.68 12.18 4.69
C THR A 32 9.29 10.85 4.06
N LEU A 33 10.06 10.40 3.08
CA LEU A 33 10.14 9.00 2.66
C LEU A 33 11.08 8.26 3.59
N LYS A 34 10.65 7.12 4.12
CA LYS A 34 11.47 6.21 4.91
C LYS A 34 11.51 4.85 4.23
N ALA A 35 12.69 4.26 4.13
CA ALA A 35 12.88 2.95 3.57
C ALA A 35 13.64 2.03 4.55
N TYR A 36 13.18 0.79 4.67
CA TYR A 36 13.89 -0.30 5.33
C TYR A 36 14.29 -1.31 4.27
N ILE A 37 15.58 -1.62 4.17
CA ILE A 37 16.13 -2.53 3.18
C ILE A 37 16.84 -3.66 3.93
N GLN A 38 16.35 -4.88 3.81
CA GLN A 38 16.97 -6.03 4.47
C GLN A 38 18.33 -6.35 3.84
N ASN A 39 19.23 -6.89 4.67
CA ASN A 39 20.57 -7.30 4.22
C ASN A 39 20.56 -8.61 3.42
N ASN A 40 19.55 -9.46 3.62
CA ASN A 40 19.32 -10.75 2.95
C ASN A 40 17.82 -10.93 2.64
N ASP A 41 17.44 -12.08 2.09
CA ASP A 41 16.05 -12.46 1.76
C ASP A 41 15.39 -13.38 2.81
N GLU A 42 15.90 -13.35 4.03
CA GLU A 42 15.31 -14.08 5.16
C GLU A 42 13.95 -13.47 5.53
N ILE A 43 12.93 -14.33 5.60
CA ILE A 43 11.61 -13.92 6.08
C ILE A 43 11.64 -13.92 7.60
N HIS A 44 11.56 -12.74 8.20
CA HIS A 44 11.33 -12.61 9.63
C HIS A 44 9.83 -12.58 9.92
N PHE A 45 9.40 -13.36 10.90
CA PHE A 45 8.03 -13.35 11.37
C PHE A 45 7.90 -12.48 12.62
N LEU A 46 6.67 -12.04 12.91
CA LEU A 46 6.35 -11.33 14.13
C LEU A 46 6.00 -12.31 15.24
N ASP A 47 6.86 -12.41 16.24
CA ASP A 47 6.66 -13.24 17.44
C ASP A 47 6.17 -12.42 18.64
N SER A 48 6.59 -11.15 18.74
CA SER A 48 6.11 -10.20 19.74
C SER A 48 6.14 -8.75 19.21
N PHE A 49 5.43 -7.84 19.86
CA PHE A 49 5.40 -6.41 19.51
C PHE A 49 6.56 -5.59 20.11
N ASN A 50 7.57 -6.25 20.67
CA ASN A 50 8.74 -5.58 21.26
C ASN A 50 9.79 -5.17 20.21
N THR A 51 9.75 -5.79 19.02
CA THR A 51 10.69 -5.51 17.95
C THR A 51 10.19 -4.35 17.09
N GLN A 52 10.99 -3.29 17.00
CA GLN A 52 10.70 -2.18 16.10
C GLN A 52 10.86 -2.61 14.63
N GLY A 53 9.86 -2.31 13.80
CA GLY A 53 9.89 -2.69 12.38
C GLY A 53 8.66 -2.28 11.62
N PHE A 54 8.55 -2.80 10.40
CA PHE A 54 7.35 -2.72 9.58
C PHE A 54 6.69 -4.09 9.50
N VAL A 55 5.43 -4.19 9.94
CA VAL A 55 4.67 -5.44 9.93
C VAL A 55 3.76 -5.49 8.71
N PHE A 56 3.80 -6.60 7.98
CA PHE A 56 2.83 -6.96 6.95
C PHE A 56 1.96 -8.10 7.48
N ALA A 57 0.68 -7.80 7.74
CA ALA A 57 -0.24 -8.71 8.40
C ALA A 57 -1.32 -9.21 7.43
N PRO A 58 -1.56 -10.55 7.36
CA PRO A 58 -2.61 -11.13 6.54
C PRO A 58 -4.00 -10.90 7.14
N PHE A 59 -5.03 -11.08 6.32
CA PHE A 59 -6.43 -11.04 6.77
C PHE A 59 -6.77 -12.20 7.70
N ASN A 60 -6.29 -13.40 7.38
CA ASN A 60 -6.48 -14.60 8.19
C ASN A 60 -5.59 -14.54 9.44
N LYS A 61 -6.20 -14.55 10.62
CA LYS A 61 -5.47 -14.47 11.90
C LYS A 61 -4.49 -15.62 12.15
N ASN A 62 -4.71 -16.76 11.51
CA ASN A 62 -3.90 -17.97 11.65
C ASN A 62 -2.64 -17.94 10.76
N GLU A 63 -2.59 -17.03 9.80
CA GLU A 63 -1.41 -16.85 8.95
C GLU A 63 -0.34 -16.00 9.67
N LYS A 64 0.92 -16.34 9.42
CA LYS A 64 2.05 -15.64 10.03
C LYS A 64 2.15 -14.21 9.52
N LYS A 65 2.44 -13.28 10.43
CA LYS A 65 2.71 -11.88 10.11
C LYS A 65 4.19 -11.73 9.78
N ILE A 66 4.49 -11.05 8.69
CA ILE A 66 5.87 -10.81 8.26
C ILE A 66 6.35 -9.50 8.86
N LEU A 67 7.60 -9.46 9.31
CA LEU A 67 8.23 -8.32 9.94
C LEU A 67 9.47 -7.92 9.13
N PHE A 68 9.64 -6.62 8.90
CA PHE A 68 10.90 -6.01 8.53
C PHE A 68 11.49 -5.36 9.79
N PRO A 69 12.32 -6.08 10.56
CA PRO A 69 12.87 -5.57 11.81
C PRO A 69 13.95 -4.53 11.49
N VAL A 70 13.87 -3.37 12.13
CA VAL A 70 14.82 -2.27 11.91
C VAL A 70 16.27 -2.71 12.10
N ALA A 71 16.53 -3.56 13.10
CA ALA A 71 17.86 -4.08 13.41
C ALA A 71 18.49 -4.95 12.30
N LYS A 72 17.69 -5.47 11.36
CA LYS A 72 18.18 -6.26 10.20
C LYS A 72 18.09 -5.49 8.89
N CYS A 73 17.75 -4.20 8.96
CA CYS A 73 17.54 -3.35 7.81
C CYS A 73 18.53 -2.17 7.80
N SER A 74 19.03 -1.84 6.62
CA SER A 74 19.51 -0.49 6.36
C SER A 74 18.32 0.45 6.33
N VAL A 75 18.33 1.49 7.18
CA VAL A 75 17.29 2.52 7.20
C VAL A 75 17.76 3.73 6.40
N LEU A 76 17.01 4.08 5.35
CA LEU A 76 17.29 5.25 4.53
C LEU A 76 16.12 6.23 4.60
N THR A 77 16.40 7.52 4.49
CA THR A 77 15.37 8.57 4.47
C THR A 77 15.66 9.60 3.39
N SER A 78 14.60 10.20 2.84
CA SER A 78 14.68 11.33 1.92
C SER A 78 13.48 12.26 2.11
N GLU A 79 13.63 13.54 1.81
CA GLU A 79 12.55 14.53 1.93
C GLU A 79 11.98 14.96 0.57
N ILE A 80 10.67 14.82 0.42
CA ILE A 80 9.92 15.24 -0.75
C ILE A 80 9.76 16.76 -0.71
N THR A 81 9.94 17.42 -1.85
CA THR A 81 9.62 18.85 -1.98
C THR A 81 8.12 19.02 -2.21
N THR A 82 7.42 19.74 -1.33
CA THR A 82 5.94 19.88 -1.35
C THR A 82 5.40 20.64 -2.56
N ASN A 83 6.23 21.50 -3.16
CA ASN A 83 5.80 22.46 -4.17
C ASN A 83 5.99 21.93 -5.61
N LYS A 84 6.48 20.71 -5.79
CA LYS A 84 6.71 20.12 -7.12
C LYS A 84 6.38 18.64 -7.10
N ASP A 85 5.48 18.25 -7.99
CA ASP A 85 5.18 16.85 -8.23
C ASP A 85 6.39 16.14 -8.86
N PHE A 86 6.50 14.84 -8.61
CA PHE A 86 7.49 14.02 -9.28
C PHE A 86 7.21 13.98 -10.77
N LYS A 87 8.24 14.25 -11.59
CA LYS A 87 8.17 14.02 -13.02
C LYS A 87 7.98 12.54 -13.29
N ILE A 88 6.95 12.22 -14.04
CA ILE A 88 6.65 10.87 -14.50
C ILE A 88 7.31 10.69 -15.86
N THR A 89 8.17 9.69 -16.01
CA THR A 89 8.70 9.33 -17.32
C THR A 89 7.59 8.56 -18.05
N THR A 90 7.10 9.09 -19.16
CA THR A 90 6.04 8.42 -19.92
C THR A 90 6.61 7.20 -20.65
N GLY A 91 6.27 6.00 -20.18
CA GLY A 91 6.31 4.78 -20.99
C GLY A 91 5.01 4.65 -21.81
N THR A 92 5.10 4.07 -23.00
CA THR A 92 3.99 3.85 -23.95
C THR A 92 3.08 2.68 -23.58
N SER A 93 3.29 2.01 -22.45
CA SER A 93 2.52 0.83 -22.05
C SER A 93 1.10 1.23 -21.64
N ILE A 94 0.17 1.18 -22.60
CA ILE A 94 -1.26 1.23 -22.34
C ILE A 94 -1.65 -0.17 -21.87
N ASN A 95 -1.79 -0.34 -20.55
CA ASN A 95 -2.47 -1.53 -20.04
C ASN A 95 -3.94 -1.37 -20.39
N ASN A 96 -4.45 -2.23 -21.28
CA ASN A 96 -5.86 -2.26 -21.60
C ASN A 96 -6.62 -2.76 -20.37
N VAL A 97 -7.25 -1.84 -19.65
CA VAL A 97 -8.23 -2.19 -18.61
C VAL A 97 -9.48 -2.64 -19.34
N ILE A 98 -9.58 -3.95 -19.59
CA ILE A 98 -10.78 -4.56 -20.16
C ILE A 98 -11.85 -4.54 -19.07
N TYR A 99 -12.87 -3.73 -19.27
CA TYR A 99 -14.04 -3.74 -18.41
C TYR A 99 -14.73 -5.12 -18.51
N ASN A 100 -14.79 -5.82 -17.38
CA ASN A 100 -15.38 -7.15 -17.30
C ASN A 100 -16.82 -7.05 -16.77
N GLU A 101 -17.80 -7.05 -17.67
CA GLU A 101 -19.22 -7.01 -17.31
C GLU A 101 -19.62 -8.14 -16.38
N LYS A 102 -19.12 -9.36 -16.62
CA LYS A 102 -19.37 -10.51 -15.77
C LYS A 102 -18.84 -10.33 -14.35
N SER A 103 -17.68 -9.69 -14.18
CA SER A 103 -17.13 -9.33 -12.85
C SER A 103 -18.07 -8.38 -12.09
N LYS A 104 -18.64 -7.39 -12.79
CA LYS A 104 -19.64 -6.48 -12.20
C LYS A 104 -20.91 -7.23 -11.81
N GLU A 105 -21.47 -8.04 -12.70
CA GLU A 105 -22.69 -8.82 -12.43
C GLU A 105 -22.52 -9.75 -11.23
N ASN A 106 -21.41 -10.50 -11.19
CA ASN A 106 -21.06 -11.35 -10.05
C ASN A 106 -20.99 -10.55 -8.73
N HIS A 107 -20.47 -9.32 -8.77
CA HIS A 107 -20.42 -8.48 -7.58
C HIS A 107 -21.79 -7.99 -7.16
N LEU A 108 -22.67 -7.60 -8.09
CA LEU A 108 -24.05 -7.22 -7.78
C LEU A 108 -24.81 -8.38 -7.12
N GLN A 109 -24.65 -9.59 -7.64
CA GLN A 109 -25.22 -10.80 -7.02
C GLN A 109 -24.66 -11.06 -5.62
N LEU A 110 -23.35 -10.88 -5.41
CA LEU A 110 -22.72 -11.00 -4.10
C LEU A 110 -23.28 -9.96 -3.10
N VAL A 111 -23.48 -8.72 -3.55
CA VAL A 111 -24.10 -7.66 -2.75
C VAL A 111 -25.53 -8.03 -2.36
N GLN A 112 -26.32 -8.55 -3.30
CA GLN A 112 -27.69 -9.00 -3.01
C GLN A 112 -27.71 -10.11 -1.95
N LYS A 113 -26.85 -11.12 -2.10
CA LYS A 113 -26.67 -12.18 -1.07
C LYS A 113 -26.30 -11.62 0.29
N GLY A 114 -25.44 -10.59 0.32
CA GLY A 114 -25.11 -9.88 1.54
C GLY A 114 -26.34 -9.22 2.18
N ILE A 115 -27.17 -8.53 1.39
CA ILE A 115 -28.41 -7.91 1.87
C ILE A 115 -29.37 -8.95 2.45
N ASP A 116 -29.56 -10.06 1.76
CA ASP A 116 -30.46 -11.14 2.20
C ASP A 116 -29.94 -11.77 3.51
N PHE A 117 -28.63 -12.04 3.59
CA PHE A 117 -27.99 -12.51 4.82
C PHE A 117 -28.20 -11.57 6.01
N LEU A 118 -28.07 -10.24 5.82
CA LEU A 118 -28.28 -9.25 6.88
C LEU A 118 -29.72 -9.29 7.42
N LYS A 119 -30.72 -9.44 6.52
CA LYS A 119 -32.15 -9.52 6.88
C LYS A 119 -32.47 -10.78 7.68
N GLU A 120 -31.88 -11.91 7.29
CA GLU A 120 -32.16 -13.21 7.91
C GLU A 120 -31.43 -13.42 9.24
N ASN A 121 -30.22 -12.88 9.41
CA ASN A 121 -29.31 -13.27 10.50
C ASN A 121 -29.12 -12.19 11.59
N ASN A 122 -29.94 -11.13 11.61
CA ASN A 122 -29.82 -10.00 12.55
C ASN A 122 -28.40 -9.38 12.59
N VAL A 123 -27.70 -9.40 11.45
CA VAL A 123 -26.37 -8.80 11.28
C VAL A 123 -26.53 -7.37 10.77
N LYS A 124 -25.82 -6.41 11.38
CA LYS A 124 -25.98 -4.97 11.06
C LYS A 124 -25.20 -4.50 9.83
N LYS A 125 -24.03 -5.11 9.56
CA LYS A 125 -23.15 -4.69 8.47
C LYS A 125 -22.22 -5.84 8.07
N VAL A 126 -22.01 -5.97 6.77
CA VAL A 126 -20.96 -6.81 6.18
C VAL A 126 -20.18 -5.98 5.16
N VAL A 127 -18.87 -6.23 5.06
CA VAL A 127 -18.04 -5.64 4.00
C VAL A 127 -17.68 -6.75 3.03
N LEU A 128 -18.11 -6.59 1.78
CA LEU A 128 -17.87 -7.55 0.71
C LEU A 128 -16.79 -7.00 -0.21
N SER A 129 -15.79 -7.82 -0.53
CA SER A 129 -14.68 -7.45 -1.40
C SER A 129 -14.77 -8.17 -2.75
N ARG A 130 -14.25 -7.52 -3.78
CA ARG A 130 -13.93 -8.13 -5.08
C ARG A 130 -12.53 -7.69 -5.50
N LYS A 131 -11.91 -8.41 -6.44
CA LYS A 131 -10.63 -8.04 -7.02
C LYS A 131 -10.75 -7.83 -8.53
N GLU A 132 -9.94 -6.91 -9.04
CA GLU A 132 -9.72 -6.76 -10.48
C GLU A 132 -8.31 -7.27 -10.79
N THR A 133 -8.17 -8.05 -11.85
CA THR A 133 -6.88 -8.58 -12.30
C THR A 133 -6.58 -7.95 -13.65
N VAL A 134 -5.42 -7.32 -13.76
CA VAL A 134 -4.96 -6.68 -14.99
C VAL A 134 -3.63 -7.32 -15.37
N GLU A 135 -3.54 -7.82 -16.59
CA GLU A 135 -2.27 -8.25 -17.15
C GLU A 135 -1.40 -7.02 -17.38
N CYS A 136 -0.22 -7.01 -16.78
CA CYS A 136 0.74 -5.94 -16.89
C CYS A 136 2.07 -6.53 -17.32
N THR A 137 2.46 -6.30 -18.56
CA THR A 137 3.83 -6.51 -19.01
C THR A 137 4.69 -5.35 -18.50
N ASP A 138 5.92 -5.65 -18.08
CA ASP A 138 6.92 -4.65 -17.69
C ASP A 138 6.45 -3.61 -16.66
N PHE A 139 5.94 -4.07 -15.52
CA PHE A 139 5.43 -3.18 -14.46
C PHE A 139 6.48 -2.14 -14.01
N ASP A 140 6.20 -0.87 -14.32
CA ASP A 140 7.05 0.25 -13.94
C ASP A 140 6.80 0.66 -12.48
N ILE A 141 7.53 -0.01 -11.59
CA ILE A 141 7.48 0.19 -10.15
C ILE A 141 7.80 1.64 -9.74
N GLU A 142 8.75 2.27 -10.42
CA GLU A 142 9.25 3.60 -10.07
C GLU A 142 8.23 4.68 -10.43
N ASN A 143 7.73 4.68 -11.67
CA ASN A 143 6.71 5.65 -12.08
C ASN A 143 5.38 5.40 -11.38
N THR A 144 5.01 4.14 -11.12
CA THR A 144 3.79 3.84 -10.34
C THR A 144 3.90 4.41 -8.93
N PHE A 145 5.03 4.22 -8.25
CA PHE A 145 5.21 4.76 -6.90
C PHE A 145 5.22 6.29 -6.89
N LYS A 146 5.89 6.95 -7.85
CA LYS A 146 5.87 8.41 -8.01
C LYS A 146 4.45 8.95 -8.23
N LYS A 147 3.65 8.29 -9.08
CA LYS A 147 2.23 8.65 -9.30
C LYS A 147 1.43 8.57 -8.00
N MET A 148 1.65 7.53 -7.19
CA MET A 148 0.97 7.39 -5.90
C MET A 148 1.36 8.50 -4.91
N LEU A 149 2.63 8.87 -4.86
CA LEU A 149 3.10 9.96 -3.99
C LEU A 149 2.50 11.32 -4.37
N ASN A 150 2.39 11.60 -5.69
CA ASN A 150 1.76 12.82 -6.21
C ASN A 150 0.27 12.88 -5.88
N ASN A 151 -0.47 11.79 -6.17
CA ASN A 151 -1.92 11.78 -6.14
C ASN A 151 -2.53 11.63 -4.73
N TYR A 152 -1.82 11.00 -3.80
CA TYR A 152 -2.40 10.62 -2.49
C TYR A 152 -1.68 11.29 -1.32
N LYS A 153 -1.59 12.63 -1.28
CA LYS A 153 -0.86 13.41 -0.26
C LYS A 153 -1.32 13.15 1.19
N ASN A 154 -2.61 12.89 1.38
CA ASN A 154 -3.22 12.62 2.69
C ASN A 154 -3.23 11.13 3.09
N ALA A 155 -2.70 10.23 2.27
CA ALA A 155 -2.67 8.79 2.55
C ALA A 155 -1.33 8.31 3.09
N PHE A 156 -1.35 7.17 3.77
CA PHE A 156 -0.17 6.35 4.00
C PHE A 156 0.18 5.62 2.70
N VAL A 157 1.24 6.09 2.03
CA VAL A 157 1.70 5.54 0.75
C VAL A 157 2.88 4.62 1.01
N TYR A 158 2.82 3.39 0.51
CA TYR A 158 3.90 2.42 0.66
C TYR A 158 4.10 1.55 -0.58
N LEU A 159 5.33 1.06 -0.71
CA LEU A 159 5.74 -0.03 -1.58
C LEU A 159 6.52 -1.01 -0.70
N TRP A 160 6.08 -2.25 -0.69
CA TRP A 160 6.62 -3.35 0.10
C TRP A 160 6.98 -4.48 -0.85
N TYR A 161 8.16 -5.07 -0.70
CA TYR A 161 8.60 -6.16 -1.55
C TYR A 161 9.44 -7.16 -0.76
N HIS A 162 9.18 -8.43 -1.00
CA HIS A 162 10.04 -9.53 -0.58
C HIS A 162 10.06 -10.58 -1.71
N PRO A 163 11.23 -11.09 -2.16
CA PRO A 163 11.31 -11.97 -3.32
C PRO A 163 10.52 -13.27 -3.16
N ASN A 164 10.47 -13.80 -1.94
CA ASN A 164 9.73 -15.02 -1.60
C ASN A 164 8.24 -14.80 -1.26
N VAL A 165 7.71 -13.56 -1.41
CA VAL A 165 6.32 -13.22 -1.06
C VAL A 165 5.62 -12.45 -2.18
N GLY A 166 6.28 -11.44 -2.74
CA GLY A 166 5.75 -10.61 -3.81
C GLY A 166 5.93 -9.11 -3.57
N LEU A 167 5.35 -8.32 -4.49
CA LEU A 167 5.33 -6.86 -4.47
C LEU A 167 3.93 -6.37 -4.09
N TRP A 168 3.86 -5.44 -3.14
CA TRP A 168 2.64 -4.81 -2.68
C TRP A 168 2.81 -3.30 -2.68
N MET A 169 1.85 -2.58 -3.23
CA MET A 169 1.83 -1.12 -3.21
C MET A 169 0.45 -0.66 -2.75
N GLY A 170 0.40 0.33 -1.88
CA GLY A 170 -0.87 0.85 -1.37
C GLY A 170 -0.79 2.31 -0.97
N ALA A 171 -1.95 2.98 -1.05
CA ALA A 171 -2.17 4.33 -0.56
C ALA A 171 -3.43 4.31 0.30
N THR A 172 -3.30 3.92 1.57
CA THR A 172 -4.46 3.82 2.47
C THR A 172 -4.71 5.15 3.19
N PRO A 173 -5.91 5.73 3.11
CA PRO A 173 -6.29 6.88 3.92
C PRO A 173 -6.61 6.45 5.36
N GLU A 174 -6.88 5.16 5.61
CA GLU A 174 -7.38 4.67 6.88
C GLU A 174 -6.26 4.17 7.79
N ARG A 175 -6.10 4.84 8.93
CA ARG A 175 -5.23 4.40 10.01
C ARG A 175 -6.01 3.49 10.95
N LEU A 176 -5.61 2.23 10.99
CA LEU A 176 -6.17 1.25 11.91
C LEU A 176 -5.97 1.68 13.37
N ILE A 177 -4.72 1.80 13.83
CA ILE A 177 -4.37 2.14 15.21
C ILE A 177 -3.08 2.99 15.24
N ASN A 178 -3.00 3.93 16.19
CA ASN A 178 -1.78 4.63 16.61
C ASN A 178 -1.73 4.71 18.14
N VAL A 179 -0.68 4.12 18.73
CA VAL A 179 -0.45 4.17 20.17
C VAL A 179 0.82 4.97 20.45
N THR A 180 0.70 6.04 21.24
CA THR A 180 1.83 6.92 21.61
C THR A 180 1.67 7.37 23.05
N GLN A 181 2.65 7.13 23.92
CA GLN A 181 2.61 7.55 25.34
C GLN A 181 1.27 7.19 26.03
N ASN A 182 0.86 5.93 25.93
CA ASN A 182 -0.43 5.42 26.44
C ASN A 182 -1.69 6.05 25.84
N LYS A 183 -1.58 6.87 24.78
CA LYS A 183 -2.72 7.39 24.01
C LYS A 183 -3.01 6.47 22.84
N PHE A 184 -4.19 5.88 22.83
CA PHE A 184 -4.71 5.07 21.73
C PHE A 184 -5.57 5.94 20.81
N ASN A 185 -5.22 5.99 19.52
CA ASN A 185 -6.00 6.67 18.49
C ASN A 185 -6.35 5.69 17.38
N THR A 186 -7.61 5.66 16.97
CA THR A 186 -8.08 4.92 15.78
C THR A 186 -8.86 5.86 14.88
N MET A 187 -9.26 5.39 13.72
CA MET A 187 -10.15 6.09 12.80
C MET A 187 -11.19 5.09 12.31
N ALA A 188 -12.42 5.56 12.17
CA ALA A 188 -13.48 4.82 11.50
C ALA A 188 -13.85 5.58 10.23
N LEU A 189 -13.49 5.05 9.07
CA LEU A 189 -13.85 5.63 7.78
C LEU A 189 -15.01 4.84 7.16
N ALA A 190 -16.16 5.48 6.99
CA ALA A 190 -17.31 4.88 6.30
C ALA A 190 -18.12 5.94 5.56
N GLY A 191 -18.69 5.55 4.42
CA GLY A 191 -19.35 6.47 3.50
C GLY A 191 -18.38 7.01 2.47
N THR A 192 -18.74 6.92 1.19
CA THR A 192 -17.92 7.41 0.08
C THR A 192 -18.80 8.23 -0.84
N GLN A 193 -18.47 9.52 -0.98
CA GLN A 193 -19.09 10.37 -1.97
C GLN A 193 -18.26 10.30 -3.25
N ARG A 194 -18.90 10.01 -4.39
CA ARG A 194 -18.23 10.06 -5.69
C ARG A 194 -17.73 11.50 -5.91
N TYR A 195 -16.43 11.65 -6.15
CA TYR A 195 -15.87 12.95 -6.53
C TYR A 195 -16.60 13.47 -7.78
N LYS A 196 -17.23 14.63 -7.64
CA LYS A 196 -17.74 15.41 -8.76
C LYS A 196 -16.78 16.59 -8.87
N ASN A 197 -16.21 16.78 -10.06
CA ASN A 197 -15.30 17.89 -10.35
C ASN A 197 -16.10 19.20 -10.50
N SER A 198 -16.96 19.50 -9.54
CA SER A 198 -17.69 20.75 -9.43
C SER A 198 -16.75 21.74 -8.76
N VAL A 199 -16.17 22.60 -9.58
CA VAL A 199 -15.56 23.88 -9.17
C VAL A 199 -16.64 24.73 -8.51
#